data_AF-A0A968HYH6-F1
#
_entry.id   AF-A0A968HYH6-F1
#
_cell.length_a   1.000
_cell.length_b   1.000
_cell.length_c   1.000
_cell.angle_alpha   90.00
_cell.angle_beta   90.00
_cell.angle_gamma   90.00
#
_symmetry.space_group_name_H-M   'P 1'
#
loop_
_entity.id
_entity.type
_entity.pdbx_description
1 polymer ?
#
loop_
_entity_poly.entity_id
_entity_poly.type
_entity_poly.pdbx_seq_one_letter_code
_entity_poly.pdbx_strand_id
1 'polypeptide(L)'
;MKHLYMLGLWMPIQLWITPGAAAKTCSPYRINYESAIAQGLISRPSLVNSAYQSRQLFQVAMRRNDRIEAASRAAQYLVILSEDQGKNKADQARKTLEKEMVGYYAQPVEVALPMFEVILKNSPHCSIS
;
A
#
# COMPACT_ATOMS: atom_id res chain seq x y z
N MET A 1 -32.56 -7.71 -50.58
CA MET A 1 -32.56 -8.80 -49.57
C MET A 1 -32.23 -8.21 -48.21
N LYS A 2 -33.02 -8.59 -47.20
CA LYS A 2 -32.82 -8.62 -45.73
C LYS A 2 -31.95 -7.55 -45.03
N HIS A 3 -32.62 -6.87 -44.08
CA HIS A 3 -32.10 -6.12 -42.95
C HIS A 3 -30.97 -6.83 -42.19
N LEU A 4 -29.95 -6.07 -41.77
CA LEU A 4 -29.19 -6.38 -40.56
C LEU A 4 -28.97 -5.09 -39.77
N TYR A 5 -29.71 -4.96 -38.67
CA TYR A 5 -29.48 -3.99 -37.62
C TYR A 5 -28.23 -4.41 -36.82
N MET A 6 -27.25 -3.52 -36.71
CA MET A 6 -26.22 -3.61 -35.68
C MET A 6 -26.20 -2.28 -34.93
N LEU A 7 -27.11 -2.19 -33.95
CA LEU A 7 -27.05 -1.25 -32.84
C LEU A 7 -25.80 -1.57 -32.02
N GLY A 8 -24.67 -0.99 -32.43
CA GLY A 8 -23.45 -0.98 -31.65
C GLY A 8 -23.58 0.02 -30.51
N LEU A 9 -24.04 -0.46 -29.35
CA LEU A 9 -24.10 0.27 -28.09
C LEU A 9 -22.66 0.66 -27.67
N TRP A 10 -22.20 1.86 -28.02
CA TRP A 10 -20.99 2.44 -27.46
C TRP A 10 -21.30 2.88 -26.03
N MET A 11 -21.13 1.97 -25.07
CA MET A 11 -21.16 2.34 -23.65
C MET A 11 -19.95 3.23 -23.37
N PRO A 12 -20.13 4.48 -22.89
CA PRO A 12 -19.02 5.21 -22.31
C PRO A 12 -18.59 4.45 -21.05
N ILE A 13 -17.33 3.98 -21.05
CA ILE A 13 -16.67 3.44 -19.87
C ILE A 13 -16.66 4.59 -18.86
N GLN A 14 -17.62 4.59 -17.94
CA GLN A 14 -17.56 5.43 -16.77
C GLN A 14 -16.38 4.93 -15.96
N LEU A 15 -15.28 5.68 -16.00
CA LEU A 15 -14.19 5.56 -15.05
C LEU A 15 -14.78 5.94 -13.70
N TRP A 16 -15.15 4.94 -12.90
CA TRP A 16 -15.43 5.13 -11.49
C TRP A 16 -14.11 5.50 -10.84
N ILE A 17 -13.83 6.80 -10.80
CA ILE A 17 -12.85 7.37 -9.88
C ILE A 17 -13.44 7.12 -8.50
N THR A 18 -13.04 6.01 -7.88
CA THR A 18 -13.27 5.81 -6.46
C THR A 18 -12.59 6.97 -5.75
N PRO A 19 -13.30 7.74 -4.90
CA PRO A 19 -12.63 8.68 -4.04
C PRO A 19 -11.77 7.84 -3.10
N GLY A 20 -10.45 7.84 -3.38
CA GLY A 20 -9.45 7.30 -2.48
C GLY A 20 -9.69 7.94 -1.12
N ALA A 21 -9.89 7.11 -0.10
CA ALA A 21 -10.12 7.56 1.26
C ALA A 21 -9.16 8.70 1.60
N ALA A 22 -9.70 9.90 1.83
CA ALA A 22 -8.90 11.06 2.18
C ALA A 22 -8.00 10.70 3.37
N ALA A 23 -6.70 10.89 3.19
CA ALA A 23 -5.71 10.57 4.20
C ALA A 23 -6.05 11.30 5.51
N LYS A 24 -6.25 10.53 6.59
CA LYS A 24 -6.66 11.06 7.90
C LYS A 24 -5.57 11.95 8.52
N THR A 25 -4.32 11.79 8.10
CA THR A 25 -3.16 12.57 8.53
C THR A 25 -2.12 12.69 7.41
N CYS A 26 -1.25 13.69 7.49
CA CYS A 26 -0.12 13.86 6.58
C CYS A 26 1.17 13.19 7.10
N SER A 27 1.09 11.98 7.68
CA SER A 27 2.29 11.28 8.14
C SER A 27 3.20 10.91 6.96
N PRO A 28 4.55 10.94 7.10
CA PRO A 28 5.45 10.50 6.03
C PRO A 28 5.14 9.07 5.56
N TYR A 29 4.74 8.20 6.48
CA TYR A 29 4.32 6.84 6.14
C TYR A 29 3.06 6.83 5.27
N ARG A 30 2.05 7.64 5.61
CA ARG A 30 0.83 7.76 4.80
C ARG A 30 1.14 8.26 3.40
N ILE A 31 1.92 9.33 3.28
CA ILE A 31 2.30 9.91 1.97
C ILE A 31 3.01 8.87 1.12
N ASN A 32 3.96 8.15 1.71
CA ASN A 32 4.76 7.16 1.00
C ASN A 32 3.96 5.93 0.61
N TYR A 33 3.03 5.51 1.46
CA TYR A 33 2.07 4.45 1.17
C TYR A 33 1.17 4.81 -0.02
N GLU A 34 0.56 5.99 0.01
CA GLU A 34 -0.38 6.42 -1.01
C GLU A 34 0.30 6.61 -2.38
N SER A 35 1.52 7.15 -2.40
CA SER A 35 2.26 7.29 -3.65
C SER A 35 2.88 5.97 -4.15
N ALA A 36 3.20 5.00 -3.27
CA ALA A 36 3.52 3.63 -3.70
C ALA A 36 2.33 2.95 -4.38
N ILE A 37 1.11 3.17 -3.88
CA ILE A 37 -0.12 2.70 -4.52
C ILE A 37 -0.32 3.39 -5.87
N ALA A 38 -0.17 4.72 -5.93
CA ALA A 38 -0.35 5.50 -7.17
C ALA A 38 0.65 5.10 -8.28
N GLN A 39 1.87 4.70 -7.90
CA GLN A 39 2.89 4.21 -8.84
C GLN A 39 2.73 2.73 -9.20
N GLY A 40 1.77 2.02 -8.61
CA GLY A 40 1.57 0.59 -8.84
C GLY A 40 2.65 -0.31 -8.24
N LEU A 41 3.49 0.21 -7.32
CA LEU A 41 4.52 -0.58 -6.63
C LEU A 41 3.88 -1.60 -5.67
N ILE A 42 2.74 -1.23 -5.07
CA ILE A 42 1.91 -2.10 -4.25
C ILE A 42 0.44 -1.93 -4.65
N SER A 43 -0.35 -2.99 -4.49
CA SER A 43 -1.80 -2.90 -4.60
C SER A 43 -2.41 -2.47 -3.26
N ARG A 44 -3.45 -1.64 -3.28
CA ARG A 44 -4.14 -1.26 -2.03
C ARG A 44 -4.72 -2.53 -1.38
N PRO A 45 -4.24 -2.92 -0.19
CA PRO A 45 -4.79 -4.05 0.53
C PRO A 45 -6.17 -3.70 1.11
N SER A 46 -6.97 -4.73 1.42
CA SER A 46 -8.26 -4.53 2.10
C SER A 46 -8.09 -3.74 3.40
N LEU A 47 -9.12 -2.96 3.75
CA LEU A 47 -9.12 -2.19 5.00
C LEU A 47 -9.05 -3.13 6.22
N VAL A 48 -8.43 -2.62 7.28
CA VAL A 48 -8.26 -3.30 8.57
C VAL A 48 -8.56 -2.31 9.69
N ASN A 49 -8.97 -2.81 10.84
CA ASN A 49 -9.40 -1.97 11.97
C ASN A 49 -8.24 -1.58 12.90
N SER A 50 -7.06 -2.20 12.74
CA SER A 50 -5.91 -1.93 13.60
C SER A 50 -4.58 -2.28 12.95
N ALA A 51 -3.50 -1.69 13.50
CA ALA A 51 -2.13 -2.05 13.18
C ALA A 51 -1.88 -3.55 13.44
N TYR A 52 -2.39 -4.09 14.55
CA TYR A 52 -2.23 -5.50 14.89
C TYR A 52 -2.82 -6.43 13.81
N GLN A 53 -4.02 -6.13 13.32
CA GLN A 53 -4.63 -6.92 12.25
C GLN A 53 -3.80 -6.86 10.96
N SER A 54 -3.32 -5.67 10.58
CA SER A 54 -2.42 -5.51 9.42
C SER A 54 -1.15 -6.35 9.57
N ARG A 55 -0.57 -6.37 10.78
CA ARG A 55 0.63 -7.14 11.10
C ARG A 55 0.39 -8.65 11.04
N GLN A 56 -0.77 -9.14 11.47
CA GLN A 56 -1.13 -10.55 11.32
C GLN A 56 -1.25 -10.95 9.85
N LEU A 57 -1.90 -10.11 9.03
CA LEU A 57 -2.04 -10.36 7.59
C LEU A 57 -0.69 -10.34 6.87
N PHE A 58 0.22 -9.45 7.28
CA PHE A 58 1.61 -9.48 6.83
C PHE A 58 2.27 -10.83 7.08
N GLN A 59 2.16 -11.39 8.29
CA GLN A 59 2.72 -12.71 8.61
C GLN A 59 2.08 -13.83 7.79
N VAL A 60 0.77 -13.75 7.55
CA VAL A 60 0.06 -14.71 6.69
C VAL A 60 0.59 -14.64 5.26
N ALA A 61 0.75 -13.43 4.70
CA ALA A 61 1.29 -13.24 3.37
C ALA A 61 2.73 -13.75 3.25
N MET A 62 3.58 -13.48 4.25
CA MET A 62 4.93 -14.06 4.30
C MET A 62 4.88 -15.60 4.26
N ARG A 63 4.06 -16.23 5.10
CA ARG A 63 3.92 -17.70 5.11
C ARG A 63 3.41 -18.28 3.79
N ARG A 64 2.65 -17.51 3.02
CA ARG A 64 2.19 -17.88 1.67
C ARG A 64 3.23 -17.61 0.59
N ASN A 65 4.38 -17.06 0.96
CA ASN A 65 5.41 -16.54 0.05
C ASN A 65 4.87 -15.47 -0.91
N ASP A 66 3.81 -14.75 -0.50
CA ASP A 66 3.25 -13.63 -1.27
C ASP A 66 3.97 -12.34 -0.86
N ARG A 67 5.04 -12.04 -1.58
CA ARG A 67 5.91 -10.88 -1.32
C ARG A 67 5.16 -9.57 -1.46
N ILE A 68 4.25 -9.46 -2.44
CA ILE A 68 3.52 -8.23 -2.75
C ILE A 68 2.39 -8.00 -1.74
N GLU A 69 1.68 -9.05 -1.32
CA GLU A 69 0.71 -8.89 -0.23
C GLU A 69 1.44 -8.58 1.08
N ALA A 70 2.57 -9.23 1.38
CA ALA A 70 3.37 -8.93 2.56
C ALA A 70 3.82 -7.47 2.56
N ALA A 71 4.31 -6.98 1.43
CA ALA A 71 4.63 -5.57 1.20
C ALA A 71 3.49 -4.65 1.60
N SER A 72 2.34 -4.88 0.98
CA SER A 72 1.15 -4.05 1.11
C SER A 72 0.65 -4.02 2.56
N ARG A 73 0.69 -5.16 3.25
CA ARG A 73 0.26 -5.28 4.66
C ARG A 73 1.26 -4.71 5.66
N ALA A 74 2.56 -4.85 5.42
CA ALA A 74 3.59 -4.18 6.20
C ALA A 74 3.46 -2.65 6.08
N ALA A 75 3.14 -2.20 4.87
CA ALA A 75 2.94 -0.81 4.55
C ALA A 75 1.71 -0.22 5.25
N GLN A 76 0.57 -0.89 5.16
CA GLN A 76 -0.64 -0.55 5.89
C GLN A 76 -0.41 -0.53 7.42
N TYR A 77 0.38 -1.47 7.96
CA TYR A 77 0.72 -1.52 9.37
C TYR A 77 1.49 -0.27 9.84
N LEU A 78 2.54 0.11 9.10
CA LEU A 78 3.39 1.25 9.45
C LEU A 78 2.63 2.57 9.39
N VAL A 79 1.71 2.70 8.44
CA VAL A 79 0.82 3.85 8.36
C VAL A 79 -0.04 3.95 9.61
N ILE A 80 -0.81 2.90 9.93
CA ILE A 80 -1.70 2.92 11.11
C ILE A 80 -0.89 3.17 12.38
N LEU A 81 0.25 2.50 12.54
CA LEU A 81 1.11 2.70 13.70
C LEU A 81 1.65 4.14 13.80
N SER A 82 2.02 4.75 12.68
CA SER A 82 2.52 6.13 12.66
C SER A 82 1.44 7.14 13.04
N GLU A 83 0.20 6.88 12.67
CA GLU A 83 -0.95 7.74 12.95
C GLU A 83 -1.42 7.59 14.40
N ASP A 84 -1.40 6.35 14.92
CA ASP A 84 -1.85 6.05 16.28
C ASP A 84 -0.78 6.37 17.35
N GLN A 85 0.50 6.09 17.05
CA GLN A 85 1.59 6.09 18.04
C GLN A 85 2.78 6.98 17.66
N GLY A 86 2.70 7.66 16.53
CA GLY A 86 3.73 8.59 16.06
C GLY A 86 4.88 7.94 15.29
N LYS A 87 5.65 8.79 14.61
CA LYS A 87 6.73 8.40 13.68
C LYS A 87 7.79 7.52 14.35
N ASN A 88 8.23 7.85 15.56
CA ASN A 88 9.32 7.13 16.23
C ASN A 88 8.99 5.65 16.45
N LYS A 89 7.75 5.34 16.81
CA LYS A 89 7.27 3.96 16.96
C LYS A 89 7.20 3.24 15.62
N ALA A 90 6.71 3.93 14.59
CA ALA A 90 6.71 3.40 13.22
C ALA A 90 8.14 3.12 12.70
N ASP A 91 9.12 3.98 12.96
CA ASP A 91 10.51 3.76 12.56
C ASP A 91 11.17 2.56 13.25
N GLN A 92 10.87 2.35 14.53
CA GLN A 92 11.33 1.16 15.25
C GLN A 92 10.71 -0.11 14.64
N ALA A 93 9.40 -0.07 14.38
CA ALA A 93 8.68 -1.20 13.80
C ALA A 93 9.12 -1.48 12.36
N ARG A 94 9.47 -0.44 11.59
CA ARG A 94 10.04 -0.53 10.24
C ARG A 94 11.29 -1.40 10.25
N LYS A 95 12.24 -1.12 11.16
CA LYS A 95 13.48 -1.90 11.28
C LYS A 95 13.23 -3.37 11.60
N THR A 96 12.23 -3.67 12.42
CA THR A 96 11.86 -5.05 12.76
C THR A 96 11.26 -5.77 11.56
N LEU A 97 10.32 -5.14 10.86
CA LEU A 97 9.74 -5.67 9.62
C LEU A 97 10.80 -5.95 8.55
N GLU A 98 11.74 -5.03 8.36
CA GLU A 98 12.82 -5.17 7.40
C GLU A 98 13.67 -6.42 7.69
N LYS A 99 14.07 -6.62 8.94
CA LYS A 99 14.80 -7.83 9.36
C LYS A 99 14.02 -9.11 9.09
N GLU A 100 12.72 -9.11 9.37
CA GLU A 100 11.87 -10.29 9.13
C GLU A 100 11.76 -10.60 7.64
N MET A 101 11.56 -9.59 6.80
CA MET A 101 11.46 -9.79 5.36
C MET A 101 12.79 -10.27 4.75
N VAL A 102 13.93 -9.72 5.19
CA VAL A 102 15.26 -10.22 4.79
C VAL A 102 15.42 -11.68 5.21
N GLY A 103 15.09 -11.99 6.47
CA GLY A 103 15.22 -13.34 7.01
C GLY A 103 14.34 -14.37 6.30
N TYR A 104 13.13 -13.97 5.88
CA TYR A 104 12.18 -14.88 5.25
C TYR A 104 12.48 -15.13 3.76
N TYR A 105 12.87 -14.09 3.01
CA TYR A 105 13.00 -14.19 1.55
C TYR A 105 14.43 -14.40 1.04
N ALA A 106 15.44 -14.45 1.92
CA ALA A 106 16.85 -14.71 1.59
C ALA A 106 17.46 -13.83 0.47
N GLN A 107 16.82 -12.70 0.15
CA GLN A 107 17.26 -11.70 -0.81
C GLN A 107 17.12 -10.31 -0.19
N PRO A 108 17.91 -9.31 -0.64
CA PRO A 108 17.75 -7.93 -0.20
C PRO A 108 16.30 -7.49 -0.39
N VAL A 109 15.74 -6.91 0.67
CA VAL A 109 14.37 -6.37 0.67
C VAL A 109 14.20 -5.27 -0.39
N GLU A 110 15.30 -4.74 -0.94
CA GLU A 110 15.36 -3.78 -2.04
C GLU A 110 14.56 -4.18 -3.29
N VAL A 111 14.34 -5.48 -3.54
CA VAL A 111 13.49 -5.96 -4.66
C VAL A 111 12.02 -6.13 -4.23
N ALA A 112 11.73 -6.26 -2.93
CA ALA A 112 10.40 -6.58 -2.41
C ALA A 112 9.66 -5.38 -1.80
N LEU A 113 10.35 -4.45 -1.13
CA LEU A 113 9.90 -3.10 -0.79
C LEU A 113 11.09 -2.18 -0.48
N PRO A 114 11.21 -1.04 -1.14
CA PRO A 114 12.02 0.04 -0.63
C PRO A 114 11.35 0.65 0.62
N MET A 115 11.53 0.06 1.81
CA MET A 115 10.73 0.38 3.00
C MET A 115 10.74 1.87 3.36
N PHE A 116 9.66 2.55 2.96
CA PHE A 116 9.17 3.88 3.32
C PHE A 116 10.09 5.08 3.21
N GLU A 117 11.33 5.09 3.70
CA GLU A 117 12.29 6.17 3.39
C GLU A 117 12.85 6.04 1.97
N VAL A 118 12.91 4.80 1.44
CA VAL A 118 13.41 4.54 0.08
C VAL A 118 12.29 4.60 -0.97
N ILE A 119 11.04 4.30 -0.60
CA ILE A 119 9.90 4.26 -1.54
C ILE A 119 9.61 5.63 -2.15
N LEU A 120 10.03 6.74 -1.54
CA LEU A 120 9.94 8.05 -2.19
C LEU A 120 11.05 8.99 -1.78
N LYS A 121 11.95 9.24 -2.73
CA LYS A 121 12.72 10.49 -2.78
C LYS A 121 11.83 11.67 -3.23
N ASN A 122 10.65 11.39 -3.79
CA ASN A 122 9.68 12.33 -4.38
C ASN A 122 8.30 12.23 -3.73
N SER A 123 8.22 12.21 -2.40
CA SER A 123 6.94 12.20 -1.68
C SER A 123 6.22 13.52 -1.94
N PRO A 124 4.98 13.52 -2.47
CA PRO A 124 4.24 14.76 -2.62
C PRO A 124 3.99 15.40 -1.25
N HIS A 125 4.22 16.71 -1.14
CA HIS A 125 3.86 17.45 0.06
C HIS A 125 2.34 17.37 0.25
N CYS A 126 1.92 16.80 1.38
CA CYS A 126 0.54 16.76 1.78
C CYS A 126 0.14 18.18 2.20
N SER A 127 -0.61 18.88 1.34
CA SER A 127 -1.18 20.20 1.65
C SER A 127 -2.32 20.00 2.64
N ILE A 128 -2.13 20.43 3.88
CA ILE A 128 -3.21 20.52 4.86
C ILE A 128 -4.05 21.74 4.44
N SER A 129 -5.23 21.51 3.88
CA SER A 129 -6.25 22.53 3.65
C SER A 129 -7.03 22.81 4.93
#